data_AF-A0A6A6LQZ7-F1
#
_entry.id   AF-A0A6A6LQZ7-F1
#
_cell.length_a   1.000
_cell.length_b   1.000
_cell.length_c   1.000
_cell.angle_alpha   90.00
_cell.angle_beta   90.00
_cell.angle_gamma   90.00
#
_symmetry.space_group_name_H-M   'P 1'
#
loop_
_entity.id
_entity.type
_entity.pdbx_description
1 polymer ?
#
loop_
_entity_poly.entity_id
_entity_poly.type
_entity_poly.pdbx_seq_one_letter_code
_entity_poly.pdbx_strand_id
1 'polypeptide(L)'
;MLAVTVVVLVLGIMIFGANHVEGAFGIQLNPCTLAQCIAECKKALQEKYLSATCATGSQGKFCICLGVVIDNDASEHATVIKVDTVNRHGTLLEVVQVLTDLNLVITKAYISRDGVWFMDVEDERVLNYIQKALEIDASMVNSVRSSIGEYTSIELSGTDRPGLLSDVSAVLTDLGCNVVNAEIWTHNARAAAVMHITEQSTGSAIEDPKRLSLIKELLSNVLRANGNFRSAIICISSPEETHTGRRLHQMMFAARDFEKLESVNENSTGPYVNVSDCADRDYTVVTVRCIDRPKLLFDTVFALTDMQYEVFHGTVITGRKEAYQEYYIRHVDGLPISSEAERQRVTECLEAAIERRSSEGLELEMCTDDRFGLLSDITRILRENGLSIRRAEISTKDGKAKDSFFVTDVSGDPVDPKIVLLIQQQIGKTVLHVRGKSNVPPESPKETPRSFLFGTLFRCRSFQNFGLIKSYS
;
A
#
# COMPACT_ATOMS: atom_id res chain seq x y z
N MET A 1 49.16 20.24 9.93
CA MET A 1 47.81 20.28 10.54
C MET A 1 46.91 20.98 9.50
N LEU A 2 45.82 20.40 8.98
CA LEU A 2 44.57 19.98 9.67
C LEU A 2 43.94 21.19 10.42
N ALA A 3 42.65 21.52 10.35
CA ALA A 3 41.47 21.01 9.60
C ALA A 3 40.33 22.08 9.69
N VAL A 4 39.23 22.13 8.90
CA VAL A 4 38.81 21.33 7.72
C VAL A 4 37.86 22.14 6.79
N THR A 5 37.76 21.69 5.54
CA THR A 5 36.86 22.07 4.42
C THR A 5 35.41 21.59 4.59
N VAL A 6 34.36 22.43 4.37
CA VAL A 6 33.06 22.08 3.72
C VAL A 6 32.32 23.36 3.29
N VAL A 7 32.25 23.66 1.98
CA VAL A 7 31.03 24.12 1.27
C VAL A 7 31.12 23.52 -0.14
N VAL A 8 30.12 22.75 -0.55
CA VAL A 8 30.18 21.87 -1.73
C VAL A 8 29.77 22.60 -3.01
N LEU A 9 30.41 22.24 -4.13
CA LEU A 9 30.08 22.69 -5.49
C LEU A 9 28.60 22.45 -5.84
N VAL A 10 27.92 23.48 -6.33
CA VAL A 10 26.66 23.36 -7.11
C VAL A 10 26.75 24.06 -8.48
N LEU A 11 27.86 24.75 -8.79
CA LEU A 11 28.17 25.25 -10.14
C LEU A 11 29.45 24.57 -10.65
N GLY A 12 29.31 23.55 -11.50
CA GLY A 12 30.47 22.79 -11.97
C GLY A 12 30.25 21.67 -13.00
N ILE A 13 29.12 21.64 -13.72
CA ILE A 13 28.96 20.74 -14.90
C ILE A 13 28.47 21.54 -16.11
N MET A 14 29.25 22.56 -16.46
CA MET A 14 29.31 23.16 -17.79
C MET A 14 30.78 23.12 -18.20
N ILE A 15 31.07 22.64 -19.41
CA ILE A 15 32.42 22.43 -19.98
C ILE A 15 33.15 21.18 -19.42
N PHE A 16 32.87 20.00 -20.01
CA PHE A 16 33.88 19.06 -20.54
C PHE A 16 33.20 17.84 -21.19
N GLY A 17 33.46 17.59 -22.48
CA GLY A 17 33.20 16.31 -23.16
C GLY A 17 31.73 15.91 -23.38
N ALA A 18 31.33 15.70 -24.63
CA ALA A 18 29.98 15.20 -24.95
C ALA A 18 29.82 13.72 -24.56
N ASN A 19 29.15 13.46 -23.43
CA ASN A 19 28.42 12.22 -23.19
C ASN A 19 26.93 12.58 -23.17
N HIS A 20 26.19 12.18 -24.21
CA HIS A 20 24.74 12.37 -24.28
C HIS A 20 24.05 11.48 -23.23
N VAL A 21 23.42 12.10 -22.23
CA VAL A 21 22.56 11.43 -21.25
C VAL A 21 21.13 11.94 -21.44
N GLU A 22 20.47 11.40 -22.46
CA GLU A 22 19.17 11.89 -22.93
C GLU A 22 18.00 11.32 -22.13
N GLY A 23 17.64 11.99 -21.02
CA GLY A 23 16.32 11.85 -20.39
C GLY A 23 15.22 12.58 -21.18
N ALA A 24 15.61 13.69 -21.83
CA ALA A 24 14.82 14.37 -22.85
C ALA A 24 15.73 15.00 -23.91
N PHE A 25 15.20 15.16 -25.13
CA PHE A 25 15.85 15.93 -26.19
C PHE A 25 14.83 16.70 -27.03
N GLY A 26 15.29 17.77 -27.67
CA GLY A 26 14.47 18.67 -28.49
C GLY A 26 14.58 18.36 -29.98
N ILE A 27 13.45 18.10 -30.65
CA ILE A 27 13.35 18.03 -32.11
C ILE A 27 12.82 19.36 -32.63
N GLN A 28 13.57 20.06 -33.48
CA GLN A 28 13.10 21.31 -34.08
C GLN A 28 11.98 21.04 -35.09
N LEU A 29 10.76 21.50 -34.81
CA LEU A 29 9.57 21.28 -35.63
C LEU A 29 8.85 22.61 -35.90
N ASN A 30 8.79 23.01 -37.16
CA ASN A 30 8.09 24.22 -37.60
C ASN A 30 7.14 23.89 -38.77
N PRO A 31 5.80 23.94 -38.57
CA PRO A 31 5.09 24.16 -37.31
C PRO A 31 5.10 22.91 -36.41
N CYS A 32 5.40 23.07 -35.11
CA CYS A 32 5.16 22.01 -34.15
C CYS A 32 3.65 21.87 -33.90
N THR A 33 3.07 20.75 -34.34
CA THR A 33 1.75 20.27 -33.93
C THR A 33 1.92 19.09 -32.98
N LEU A 34 1.02 18.92 -32.01
CA LEU A 34 1.13 17.85 -31.01
C LEU A 34 1.21 16.45 -31.66
N ALA A 35 0.42 16.21 -32.71
CA ALA A 35 0.42 14.93 -33.42
C ALA A 35 1.76 14.63 -34.13
N GLN A 36 2.37 15.62 -34.79
CA GLN A 36 3.71 15.45 -35.41
C GLN A 36 4.81 15.33 -34.36
N CYS A 37 4.69 16.08 -33.26
CA CYS A 37 5.61 16.03 -32.13
C CYS A 37 5.62 14.63 -31.48
N ILE A 38 4.45 14.06 -31.18
CA ILE A 38 4.31 12.68 -30.70
C ILE A 38 4.89 11.68 -31.72
N ALA A 39 4.62 11.84 -33.02
CA ALA A 39 5.08 10.91 -34.05
C ALA A 39 6.62 10.88 -34.18
N GLU A 40 7.27 12.05 -34.25
CA GLU A 40 8.74 12.12 -34.35
C GLU A 40 9.41 11.72 -33.03
N CYS A 41 8.84 12.05 -31.86
CA CYS A 41 9.36 11.55 -30.60
C CYS A 41 9.22 10.03 -30.44
N LYS A 42 8.08 9.42 -30.83
CA LYS A 42 7.93 7.95 -30.85
C LYS A 42 8.94 7.27 -31.78
N LYS A 43 9.27 7.90 -32.91
CA LYS A 43 10.27 7.42 -33.85
C LYS A 43 11.71 7.55 -33.33
N ALA A 44 12.00 8.61 -32.56
CA ALA A 44 13.34 8.90 -32.07
C ALA A 44 13.68 8.22 -30.73
N LEU A 45 12.72 8.18 -29.77
CA LEU A 45 12.87 7.44 -28.51
C LEU A 45 12.52 5.95 -28.64
N GLN A 46 11.78 5.54 -29.67
CA GLN A 46 11.29 4.17 -29.86
C GLN A 46 10.54 3.67 -28.61
N GLU A 47 10.93 2.54 -28.05
CA GLU A 47 10.37 1.99 -26.80
C GLU A 47 10.63 2.88 -25.58
N LYS A 48 11.54 3.86 -25.63
CA LYS A 48 11.79 4.77 -24.49
C LYS A 48 10.84 5.98 -24.43
N TYR A 49 9.87 6.05 -25.35
CA TYR A 49 8.95 7.17 -25.46
C TYR A 49 7.92 7.19 -24.33
N LEU A 50 7.86 8.29 -23.59
CA LEU A 50 6.80 8.54 -22.59
C LEU A 50 5.83 9.63 -23.05
N SER A 51 6.35 10.80 -23.41
CA SER A 51 5.51 11.95 -23.77
C SER A 51 6.19 12.91 -24.74
N ALA A 52 5.40 13.80 -25.33
CA ALA A 52 5.88 14.85 -26.21
C ALA A 52 5.09 16.14 -25.98
N THR A 53 5.78 17.29 -26.00
CA THR A 53 5.11 18.60 -25.95
C THR A 53 5.75 19.61 -26.89
N CYS A 54 4.93 20.46 -27.50
CA CYS A 54 5.41 21.56 -28.35
C CYS A 54 5.72 22.79 -27.49
N ALA A 55 7.01 23.11 -27.39
CA ALA A 55 7.51 24.35 -26.79
C ALA A 55 7.78 25.43 -27.86
N THR A 56 7.90 26.68 -27.43
CA THR A 56 8.32 27.80 -28.28
C THR A 56 9.58 28.41 -27.68
N GLY A 57 10.65 28.48 -28.47
CA GLY A 57 11.95 29.03 -28.08
C GLY A 57 12.34 30.23 -28.93
N SER A 58 13.52 30.77 -28.64
CA SER A 58 14.10 31.92 -29.37
C SER A 58 14.34 31.67 -30.87
N GLN A 59 14.38 30.41 -31.31
CA GLN A 59 14.57 30.01 -32.71
C GLN A 59 13.31 29.34 -33.34
N GLY A 60 12.12 29.59 -32.79
CA GLY A 60 10.85 29.07 -33.29
C GLY A 60 10.27 27.95 -32.43
N LYS A 61 9.35 27.16 -32.98
CA LYS A 61 8.75 26.03 -32.26
C LYS A 61 9.66 24.80 -32.31
N PHE A 62 9.62 24.02 -31.24
CA PHE A 62 10.32 22.76 -31.12
C PHE A 62 9.49 21.80 -30.27
N CYS A 63 9.73 20.51 -30.48
CA CYS A 63 9.11 19.42 -29.76
C CYS A 63 10.08 18.90 -28.71
N ILE A 64 9.63 18.78 -27.46
CA ILE A 64 10.39 18.15 -26.38
C ILE A 64 9.92 16.70 -26.30
N CYS A 65 10.85 15.76 -26.49
CA CYS A 65 10.62 14.33 -26.30
C CYS A 65 11.03 13.93 -24.89
N LEU A 66 10.13 13.30 -24.15
CA LEU A 66 10.28 12.92 -22.75
C LEU A 66 10.21 11.39 -22.66
N GLY A 67 11.08 10.79 -21.84
CA GLY A 67 11.24 9.34 -21.82
C GLY A 67 11.67 8.76 -20.48
N VAL A 68 11.70 7.43 -20.44
CA VAL A 68 12.26 6.65 -19.33
C VAL A 68 13.62 6.12 -19.75
N VAL A 69 14.63 6.34 -18.92
CA VAL A 69 15.97 5.79 -19.08
C VAL A 69 16.27 4.91 -17.89
N ILE A 70 16.49 3.61 -18.15
CA ILE A 70 16.94 2.65 -17.16
C ILE A 70 18.44 2.41 -17.37
N ASP A 71 19.21 2.49 -16.29
CA ASP A 71 20.67 2.56 -16.28
C ASP A 71 21.19 1.67 -15.15
N ASN A 72 21.66 0.47 -15.52
CA ASN A 72 22.19 -0.53 -14.58
C ASN A 72 23.72 -0.41 -14.40
N ASP A 73 24.39 0.37 -15.25
CA ASP A 73 25.85 0.55 -15.20
C ASP A 73 26.25 1.67 -14.22
N ALA A 74 25.32 2.57 -13.89
CA ALA A 74 25.54 3.67 -12.95
C ALA A 74 25.73 3.26 -11.48
N SER A 75 25.35 2.03 -11.08
CA SER A 75 25.43 1.55 -9.70
C SER A 75 25.61 0.03 -9.67
N GLU A 76 26.63 -0.46 -8.94
CA GLU A 76 26.90 -1.91 -8.81
C GLU A 76 25.85 -2.67 -7.98
N HIS A 77 24.89 -1.98 -7.36
CA HIS A 77 23.99 -2.54 -6.34
C HIS A 77 22.52 -2.24 -6.60
N ALA A 78 22.18 -1.41 -7.58
CA ALA A 78 20.80 -1.02 -7.87
C ALA A 78 20.65 -0.49 -9.31
N THR A 79 19.44 -0.60 -9.84
CA THR A 79 19.00 -0.10 -11.14
C THR A 79 18.59 1.36 -11.02
N VAL A 80 19.26 2.26 -11.76
CA VAL A 80 18.91 3.68 -11.79
C VAL A 80 17.83 3.93 -12.84
N ILE A 81 16.65 4.36 -12.39
CA ILE A 81 15.52 4.74 -13.24
C ILE A 81 15.46 6.27 -13.29
N LYS A 82 15.65 6.85 -14.48
CA LYS A 82 15.43 8.27 -14.75
C LYS A 82 14.11 8.42 -15.50
N VAL A 83 13.23 9.29 -15.02
CA VAL A 83 11.91 9.53 -15.62
C VAL A 83 11.80 11.02 -15.89
N ASP A 84 11.59 11.40 -17.15
CA ASP A 84 11.21 12.76 -17.53
C ASP A 84 9.76 12.78 -18.00
N THR A 85 8.96 13.76 -17.54
CA THR A 85 7.50 13.76 -17.72
C THR A 85 6.97 15.16 -18.02
N VAL A 86 5.79 15.25 -18.67
CA VAL A 86 5.09 16.53 -18.74
C VAL A 86 4.51 16.80 -17.36
N ASN A 87 5.11 17.74 -16.66
CA ASN A 87 4.66 18.23 -15.36
C ASN A 87 3.18 18.65 -15.38
N ARG A 88 2.34 17.89 -14.68
CA ARG A 88 0.94 18.19 -14.36
C ARG A 88 0.65 17.77 -12.92
N HIS A 89 -0.43 18.30 -12.35
CA HIS A 89 -0.93 17.84 -11.06
C HIS A 89 -1.15 16.32 -11.08
N GLY A 90 -0.63 15.61 -10.08
CA GLY A 90 -0.75 14.16 -9.96
C GLY A 90 0.28 13.30 -10.71
N THR A 91 1.08 13.85 -11.64
CA THR A 91 2.01 13.03 -12.46
C THR A 91 3.08 12.30 -11.63
N LEU A 92 3.58 12.90 -10.53
CA LEU A 92 4.46 12.20 -9.58
C LEU A 92 3.79 10.97 -8.98
N LEU A 93 2.52 11.11 -8.60
CA LEU A 93 1.75 10.04 -7.98
C LEU A 93 1.41 8.92 -8.98
N GLU A 94 1.27 9.23 -10.27
CA GLU A 94 1.14 8.23 -11.33
C GLU A 94 2.43 7.41 -11.47
N VAL A 95 3.60 8.06 -11.60
CA VAL A 95 4.90 7.37 -11.69
C VAL A 95 5.18 6.53 -10.44
N VAL A 96 4.98 7.09 -9.25
CA VAL A 96 5.21 6.38 -7.97
C VAL A 96 4.21 5.22 -7.80
N GLN A 97 2.97 5.35 -8.28
CA GLN A 97 2.04 4.22 -8.28
C GLN A 97 2.54 3.09 -9.18
N VAL A 98 2.96 3.38 -10.42
CA VAL A 98 3.49 2.34 -11.32
C VAL A 98 4.64 1.59 -10.66
N LEU A 99 5.65 2.30 -10.14
CA LEU A 99 6.79 1.67 -9.44
C LEU A 99 6.34 0.82 -8.23
N THR A 100 5.29 1.25 -7.53
CA THR A 100 4.70 0.54 -6.39
C THR A 100 3.92 -0.72 -6.82
N ASP A 101 3.20 -0.67 -7.95
CA ASP A 101 2.46 -1.79 -8.53
C ASP A 101 3.39 -2.89 -9.07
N LEU A 102 4.62 -2.51 -9.42
CA LEU A 102 5.73 -3.43 -9.73
C LEU A 102 6.40 -4.03 -8.48
N ASN A 103 5.99 -3.60 -7.29
CA ASN A 103 6.54 -4.02 -5.99
C ASN A 103 8.07 -3.78 -5.88
N LEU A 104 8.54 -2.69 -6.49
CA LEU A 104 9.96 -2.30 -6.48
C LEU A 104 10.32 -1.61 -5.16
N VAL A 105 11.52 -1.91 -4.65
CA VAL A 105 12.08 -1.23 -3.47
C VAL A 105 12.94 -0.05 -3.92
N ILE A 106 12.45 1.15 -3.65
CA ILE A 106 13.13 2.41 -3.98
C ILE A 106 14.06 2.77 -2.83
N THR A 107 15.37 2.64 -3.02
CA THR A 107 16.36 2.91 -1.97
C THR A 107 16.73 4.39 -1.89
N LYS A 108 16.74 5.09 -3.03
CA LYS A 108 16.89 6.54 -3.11
C LYS A 108 15.99 7.10 -4.21
N ALA A 109 15.49 8.32 -4.02
CA ALA A 109 14.85 9.07 -5.09
C ALA A 109 15.12 10.57 -4.97
N TYR A 110 15.25 11.21 -6.13
CA TYR A 110 15.41 12.65 -6.27
C TYR A 110 14.36 13.16 -7.27
N ILE A 111 13.53 14.07 -6.79
CA ILE A 111 12.37 14.64 -7.46
C ILE A 111 12.65 16.14 -7.65
N SER A 112 12.37 16.70 -8.83
CA SER A 112 12.65 18.11 -9.13
C SER A 112 11.84 18.62 -10.32
N ARG A 113 10.67 19.23 -10.09
CA ARG A 113 9.70 19.74 -11.08
C ARG A 113 10.30 20.53 -12.25
N ASP A 114 11.44 21.19 -12.05
CA ASP A 114 12.15 21.99 -13.06
C ASP A 114 13.24 21.19 -13.83
N GLY A 115 13.26 19.86 -13.75
CA GLY A 115 14.22 18.99 -14.44
C GLY A 115 13.92 17.48 -14.36
N VAL A 116 14.87 16.65 -14.78
CA VAL A 116 14.75 15.17 -14.81
C VAL A 116 14.78 14.57 -13.40
N TRP A 117 13.92 13.60 -13.11
CA TRP A 117 13.88 12.91 -11.82
C TRP A 117 14.61 11.57 -11.92
N PHE A 118 15.23 11.13 -10.82
CA PHE A 118 16.00 9.88 -10.81
C PHE A 118 15.81 9.11 -9.50
N MET A 119 15.68 7.79 -9.63
CA MET A 119 15.45 6.85 -8.53
C MET A 119 16.43 5.67 -8.64
N ASP A 120 16.85 5.15 -7.49
CA ASP A 120 17.78 4.02 -7.33
C ASP A 120 16.95 2.85 -6.77
N VAL A 121 16.90 1.72 -7.48
CA VAL A 121 15.93 0.63 -7.24
C VAL A 121 16.61 -0.74 -7.24
N GLU A 122 16.36 -1.56 -6.22
CA GLU A 122 16.96 -2.91 -6.15
C GLU A 122 16.13 -3.98 -6.90
N ASP A 123 16.28 -4.13 -8.23
CA ASP A 123 15.97 -5.40 -8.95
C ASP A 123 16.60 -5.47 -10.37
N GLU A 124 17.37 -6.54 -10.65
CA GLU A 124 17.95 -6.80 -11.99
C GLU A 124 16.92 -7.31 -13.03
N ARG A 125 15.74 -7.81 -12.63
CA ARG A 125 14.89 -8.66 -13.48
C ARG A 125 13.61 -8.04 -14.05
N VAL A 126 13.29 -6.78 -13.73
CA VAL A 126 11.98 -6.17 -14.06
C VAL A 126 12.05 -5.18 -15.25
N LEU A 127 13.23 -4.97 -15.85
CA LEU A 127 13.54 -3.93 -16.84
C LEU A 127 12.49 -3.76 -17.96
N ASN A 128 12.21 -4.81 -18.73
CA ASN A 128 11.24 -4.78 -19.84
C ASN A 128 9.79 -4.55 -19.40
N TYR A 129 9.46 -4.79 -18.13
CA TYR A 129 8.14 -4.55 -17.57
C TYR A 129 8.04 -3.14 -17.00
N ILE A 130 9.10 -2.62 -16.35
CA ILE A 130 9.21 -1.20 -15.95
C ILE A 130 9.01 -0.28 -17.14
N GLN A 131 9.79 -0.54 -18.21
CA GLN A 131 9.73 0.26 -19.43
C GLN A 131 8.30 0.26 -19.98
N LYS A 132 7.73 -0.91 -20.25
CA LYS A 132 6.35 -1.05 -20.77
C LYS A 132 5.26 -0.48 -19.86
N ALA A 133 5.36 -0.63 -18.54
CA ALA A 133 4.36 -0.14 -17.60
C ALA A 133 4.37 1.39 -17.48
N LEU A 134 5.49 2.04 -17.78
CA LEU A 134 5.60 3.50 -17.89
C LEU A 134 5.28 4.00 -19.32
N GLU A 135 5.72 3.30 -20.36
CA GLU A 135 5.45 3.57 -21.79
C GLU A 135 3.97 3.58 -22.16
N ILE A 136 3.19 2.69 -21.53
CA ILE A 136 1.74 2.65 -21.72
C ILE A 136 1.22 3.96 -21.14
N ASP A 137 0.61 4.76 -22.02
CA ASP A 137 -0.02 6.05 -21.75
C ASP A 137 -0.70 6.05 -20.36
N ALA A 138 -0.56 7.11 -19.55
CA ALA A 138 -1.12 7.15 -18.19
C ALA A 138 -2.66 7.00 -18.15
N SER A 139 -3.31 7.09 -19.32
CA SER A 139 -4.73 6.79 -19.56
C SER A 139 -5.05 5.30 -19.83
N MET A 140 -4.04 4.43 -19.90
CA MET A 140 -4.15 3.05 -20.42
C MET A 140 -3.42 2.00 -19.55
N VAL A 141 -2.61 2.39 -18.57
CA VAL A 141 -2.03 1.45 -17.56
C VAL A 141 -3.13 0.76 -16.75
N ASN A 142 -4.28 1.42 -16.57
CA ASN A 142 -5.52 0.84 -16.03
C ASN A 142 -5.93 -0.48 -16.73
N SER A 143 -5.57 -0.66 -18.01
CA SER A 143 -5.98 -1.80 -18.82
C SER A 143 -5.20 -3.09 -18.52
N VAL A 144 -3.98 -3.03 -17.99
CA VAL A 144 -3.08 -4.21 -17.87
C VAL A 144 -3.49 -5.20 -16.76
N ARG A 145 -4.50 -4.86 -15.95
CA ARG A 145 -5.20 -5.81 -15.06
C ARG A 145 -6.73 -5.84 -15.26
N SER A 146 -7.25 -5.21 -16.31
CA SER A 146 -8.69 -5.11 -16.54
C SER A 146 -9.23 -6.33 -17.29
N SER A 147 -9.54 -7.40 -16.55
CA SER A 147 -10.60 -8.32 -16.99
C SER A 147 -11.96 -7.61 -16.76
N ILE A 148 -12.34 -6.83 -17.77
CA ILE A 148 -13.53 -5.97 -17.76
C ILE A 148 -14.77 -6.81 -17.43
N GLY A 149 -15.41 -6.53 -16.28
CA GLY A 149 -16.76 -7.01 -15.94
C GLY A 149 -16.86 -8.29 -15.10
N GLU A 150 -15.76 -8.84 -14.57
CA GLU A 150 -15.83 -10.14 -13.86
C GLU A 150 -16.36 -10.07 -12.42
N TYR A 151 -16.36 -8.90 -11.75
CA TYR A 151 -16.72 -8.76 -10.34
C TYR A 151 -17.52 -7.48 -10.04
N THR A 152 -18.19 -7.46 -8.88
CA THR A 152 -18.82 -6.26 -8.29
C THR A 152 -17.91 -5.69 -7.20
N SER A 153 -17.74 -4.37 -7.15
CA SER A 153 -16.98 -3.72 -6.08
C SER A 153 -17.89 -3.32 -4.92
N ILE A 154 -17.41 -3.55 -3.69
CA ILE A 154 -18.03 -3.08 -2.44
C ILE A 154 -16.99 -2.26 -1.69
N GLU A 155 -17.35 -1.02 -1.37
CA GLU A 155 -16.59 -0.13 -0.50
C GLU A 155 -17.31 -0.02 0.85
N LEU A 156 -16.60 -0.31 1.94
CA LEU A 156 -17.10 -0.21 3.30
C LEU A 156 -16.24 0.77 4.09
N SER A 157 -16.84 1.74 4.76
CA SER A 157 -16.16 2.57 5.77
C SER A 157 -17.03 2.67 7.03
N GLY A 158 -16.40 2.68 8.20
CA GLY A 158 -17.11 2.67 9.48
C GLY A 158 -16.21 2.80 10.70
N THR A 159 -16.78 2.59 11.88
CA THR A 159 -16.04 2.44 13.14
C THR A 159 -15.60 0.99 13.29
N ASP A 160 -14.31 0.78 13.54
CA ASP A 160 -13.73 -0.55 13.74
C ASP A 160 -14.17 -1.18 15.08
N ARG A 161 -14.15 -2.50 15.13
CA ARG A 161 -14.40 -3.30 16.33
C ARG A 161 -13.89 -4.74 16.14
N PRO A 162 -13.44 -5.42 17.22
CA PRO A 162 -13.05 -6.83 17.14
C PRO A 162 -14.12 -7.70 16.44
N GLY A 163 -13.67 -8.50 15.47
CA GLY A 163 -14.54 -9.37 14.68
C GLY A 163 -15.35 -8.70 13.56
N LEU A 164 -15.17 -7.41 13.26
CA LEU A 164 -15.92 -6.73 12.19
C LEU A 164 -15.78 -7.43 10.83
N LEU A 165 -14.54 -7.75 10.42
CA LEU A 165 -14.29 -8.44 9.15
C LEU A 165 -14.94 -9.83 9.11
N SER A 166 -15.00 -10.53 10.26
CA SER A 166 -15.65 -11.84 10.40
C SER A 166 -17.17 -11.75 10.21
N ASP A 167 -17.84 -10.74 10.77
CA ASP A 167 -19.27 -10.52 10.54
C ASP A 167 -19.55 -10.16 9.06
N VAL A 168 -18.71 -9.32 8.45
CA VAL A 168 -18.83 -8.91 7.04
C VAL A 168 -18.66 -10.11 6.10
N SER A 169 -17.60 -10.90 6.27
CA SER A 169 -17.36 -12.09 5.44
C SER A 169 -18.42 -13.18 5.64
N ALA A 170 -18.97 -13.32 6.86
CA ALA A 170 -20.10 -14.21 7.10
C ALA A 170 -21.35 -13.78 6.33
N VAL A 171 -21.74 -12.51 6.38
CA VAL A 171 -22.88 -12.00 5.60
C VAL A 171 -22.68 -12.16 4.09
N LEU A 172 -21.48 -11.92 3.56
CA LEU A 172 -21.18 -12.17 2.14
C LEU A 172 -21.31 -13.66 1.78
N THR A 173 -20.80 -14.55 2.64
CA THR A 173 -20.89 -16.00 2.46
C THR A 173 -22.33 -16.49 2.50
N ASP A 174 -23.14 -16.03 3.46
CA ASP A 174 -24.57 -16.39 3.58
C ASP A 174 -25.40 -15.89 2.38
N LEU A 175 -24.97 -14.82 1.72
CA LEU A 175 -25.57 -14.27 0.50
C LEU A 175 -25.02 -14.89 -0.80
N GLY A 176 -24.24 -15.98 -0.72
CA GLY A 176 -23.69 -16.65 -1.90
C GLY A 176 -22.71 -15.77 -2.69
N CYS A 177 -21.99 -14.86 -2.02
CA CYS A 177 -21.00 -13.97 -2.62
C CYS A 177 -19.59 -14.49 -2.30
N ASN A 178 -18.80 -14.80 -3.33
CA ASN A 178 -17.39 -15.14 -3.17
C ASN A 178 -16.56 -13.86 -3.13
N VAL A 179 -15.53 -13.79 -2.27
CA VAL A 179 -14.60 -12.64 -2.21
C VAL A 179 -13.34 -13.01 -2.99
N VAL A 180 -13.12 -12.36 -4.14
CA VAL A 180 -12.00 -12.67 -5.04
C VAL A 180 -10.77 -11.83 -4.70
N ASN A 181 -10.98 -10.59 -4.25
CA ASN A 181 -9.91 -9.70 -3.80
C ASN A 181 -10.46 -8.78 -2.70
N ALA A 182 -9.68 -8.47 -1.67
CA ALA A 182 -10.02 -7.42 -0.72
C ALA A 182 -8.77 -6.79 -0.09
N GLU A 183 -8.79 -5.47 0.12
CA GLU A 183 -7.82 -4.77 0.95
C GLU A 183 -8.58 -4.04 2.07
N ILE A 184 -8.21 -4.29 3.32
CA ILE A 184 -8.87 -3.78 4.53
C ILE A 184 -7.82 -3.13 5.44
N TRP A 185 -8.06 -1.89 5.87
CA TRP A 185 -7.22 -1.16 6.82
C TRP A 185 -8.02 -0.70 8.03
N THR A 186 -7.40 -0.68 9.21
CA THR A 186 -7.95 -0.01 10.41
C THR A 186 -6.90 0.90 11.07
N HIS A 187 -7.33 2.10 11.47
CA HIS A 187 -6.51 3.14 12.12
C HIS A 187 -7.43 4.07 12.92
N ASN A 188 -7.00 4.50 14.12
CA ASN A 188 -7.78 5.37 15.02
C ASN A 188 -9.28 5.01 15.16
N ALA A 189 -9.56 3.73 15.39
CA ALA A 189 -10.90 3.15 15.48
C ALA A 189 -11.81 3.38 14.24
N ARG A 190 -11.22 3.71 13.09
CA ARG A 190 -11.84 3.66 11.76
C ARG A 190 -11.45 2.36 11.06
N ALA A 191 -12.37 1.83 10.26
CA ALA A 191 -12.10 0.75 9.32
C ALA A 191 -12.52 1.19 7.92
N ALA A 192 -11.70 0.89 6.92
CA ALA A 192 -12.05 0.98 5.51
C ALA A 192 -11.70 -0.33 4.80
N ALA A 193 -12.56 -0.75 3.86
CA ALA A 193 -12.34 -1.92 3.04
C ALA A 193 -12.83 -1.69 1.61
N VAL A 194 -12.06 -2.18 0.64
CA VAL A 194 -12.48 -2.33 -0.75
C VAL A 194 -12.46 -3.83 -1.06
N MET A 195 -13.60 -4.37 -1.47
CA MET A 195 -13.80 -5.81 -1.71
C MET A 195 -14.36 -6.04 -3.11
N HIS A 196 -13.77 -6.95 -3.87
CA HIS A 196 -14.25 -7.41 -5.16
C HIS A 196 -14.92 -8.77 -4.98
N ILE A 197 -16.22 -8.83 -5.30
CA ILE A 197 -17.04 -10.03 -5.09
C ILE A 197 -17.63 -10.57 -6.39
N THR A 198 -17.86 -11.88 -6.41
CA THR A 198 -18.56 -12.58 -7.50
C THR A 198 -19.69 -13.44 -6.95
N GLU A 199 -20.66 -13.78 -7.78
CA GLU A 199 -21.70 -14.74 -7.41
C GLU A 199 -21.14 -16.17 -7.38
N GLN A 200 -21.40 -16.91 -6.30
CA GLN A 200 -20.92 -18.28 -6.09
C GLN A 200 -21.32 -19.27 -7.21
N SER A 201 -22.53 -19.15 -7.76
CA SER A 201 -23.09 -20.08 -8.74
C SER A 201 -22.59 -19.86 -10.17
N THR A 202 -22.19 -18.63 -10.51
CA THR A 202 -21.80 -18.24 -11.89
C THR A 202 -20.32 -17.86 -12.00
N GLY A 203 -19.70 -17.42 -10.90
CA GLY A 203 -18.35 -16.86 -10.88
C GLY A 203 -18.26 -15.43 -11.43
N SER A 204 -19.39 -14.80 -11.77
CA SER A 204 -19.46 -13.49 -12.44
C SER A 204 -19.84 -12.35 -11.49
N ALA A 205 -19.80 -11.11 -11.99
CA ALA A 205 -20.30 -9.94 -11.30
C ALA A 205 -21.80 -10.09 -10.94
N ILE A 206 -22.18 -9.53 -9.80
CA ILE A 206 -23.58 -9.44 -9.36
C ILE A 206 -24.20 -8.19 -9.97
N GLU A 207 -25.12 -8.39 -10.93
CA GLU A 207 -25.81 -7.29 -11.62
C GLU A 207 -27.23 -7.01 -11.08
N ASP A 208 -27.90 -7.99 -10.43
CA ASP A 208 -29.29 -7.83 -9.97
C ASP A 208 -29.42 -6.71 -8.91
N PRO A 209 -30.12 -5.59 -9.22
CA PRO A 209 -30.25 -4.48 -8.29
C PRO A 209 -30.94 -4.85 -6.97
N LYS A 210 -31.80 -5.88 -6.96
CA LYS A 210 -32.46 -6.35 -5.72
C LYS A 210 -31.46 -7.02 -4.80
N ARG A 211 -30.64 -7.93 -5.34
CA ARG A 211 -29.55 -8.57 -4.59
C ARG A 211 -28.51 -7.55 -4.11
N LEU A 212 -28.11 -6.60 -4.94
CA LEU A 212 -27.20 -5.52 -4.54
C LEU A 212 -27.79 -4.67 -3.40
N SER A 213 -29.09 -4.36 -3.45
CA SER A 213 -29.79 -3.67 -2.36
C SER A 213 -29.80 -4.49 -1.06
N LEU A 214 -30.03 -5.80 -1.14
CA LEU A 214 -30.05 -6.70 0.02
C LEU A 214 -28.65 -6.81 0.67
N ILE A 215 -27.59 -6.97 -0.15
CA ILE A 215 -26.20 -6.96 0.32
C ILE A 215 -25.91 -5.64 1.04
N LYS A 216 -26.27 -4.50 0.42
CA LYS A 216 -26.07 -3.17 1.00
C LYS A 216 -26.80 -2.99 2.33
N GLU A 217 -28.04 -3.46 2.44
CA GLU A 217 -28.84 -3.38 3.67
C GLU A 217 -28.22 -4.22 4.81
N LEU A 218 -27.90 -5.48 4.54
CA LEU A 218 -27.36 -6.39 5.56
C LEU A 218 -25.98 -5.95 6.04
N LEU A 219 -25.08 -5.55 5.14
CA LEU A 219 -23.78 -4.99 5.53
C LEU A 219 -23.94 -3.65 6.28
N SER A 220 -24.93 -2.82 5.92
CA SER A 220 -25.22 -1.58 6.67
C SER A 220 -25.61 -1.88 8.12
N ASN A 221 -26.34 -2.96 8.37
CA ASN A 221 -26.70 -3.39 9.71
C ASN A 221 -25.48 -3.86 10.52
N VAL A 222 -24.54 -4.58 9.89
CA VAL A 222 -23.26 -5.01 10.52
C VAL A 222 -22.40 -3.81 10.94
N LEU A 223 -22.32 -2.76 10.11
CA LEU A 223 -21.59 -1.52 10.42
C LEU A 223 -22.30 -0.64 11.47
N ARG A 224 -23.64 -0.66 11.51
CA ARG A 224 -24.45 0.19 12.42
C ARG A 224 -24.62 -0.36 13.82
N ALA A 225 -24.16 -1.58 14.09
CA ALA A 225 -24.38 -2.30 15.36
C ALA A 225 -23.92 -1.56 16.63
N ASN A 226 -23.09 -0.51 16.52
CA ASN A 226 -22.50 0.21 17.66
C ASN A 226 -23.00 1.66 17.86
N GLY A 227 -24.19 2.01 17.35
CA GLY A 227 -24.93 3.22 17.75
C GLY A 227 -24.43 4.58 17.22
N ASN A 228 -23.21 4.67 16.70
CA ASN A 228 -22.69 5.88 16.05
C ASN A 228 -23.14 5.97 14.58
N PHE A 229 -24.30 6.57 14.35
CA PHE A 229 -24.96 6.68 13.03
C PHE A 229 -24.20 7.51 11.96
N ARG A 230 -23.08 8.18 12.31
CA ARG A 230 -22.50 9.28 11.48
C ARG A 230 -21.38 8.88 10.50
N SER A 231 -20.96 7.62 10.41
CA SER A 231 -19.80 7.25 9.57
C SER A 231 -19.86 5.90 8.86
N ALA A 232 -20.98 5.17 8.90
CA ALA A 232 -21.12 3.92 8.15
C ALA A 232 -21.47 4.22 6.67
N ILE A 233 -20.48 4.11 5.77
CA ILE A 233 -20.63 4.31 4.33
C ILE A 233 -20.54 2.96 3.63
N ILE A 234 -21.50 2.66 2.75
CA ILE A 234 -21.46 1.53 1.84
C ILE A 234 -21.77 2.00 0.42
N CYS A 235 -20.78 1.86 -0.46
CA CYS A 235 -20.94 1.98 -1.90
C CYS A 235 -20.83 0.58 -2.52
N ILE A 236 -21.67 0.31 -3.50
CA ILE A 236 -21.60 -0.90 -4.32
C ILE A 236 -21.70 -0.42 -5.77
N SER A 237 -20.72 -0.77 -6.58
CA SER A 237 -20.56 -0.28 -7.95
C SER A 237 -20.08 -1.38 -8.88
N SER A 238 -20.33 -1.19 -10.18
CA SER A 238 -19.55 -1.85 -11.22
C SER A 238 -18.07 -1.48 -11.07
N PRO A 239 -17.11 -2.27 -11.59
CA PRO A 239 -15.68 -1.96 -11.49
C PRO A 239 -15.37 -0.54 -11.96
N GLU A 240 -14.92 0.31 -11.04
CA GLU A 240 -14.28 1.59 -11.36
C GLU A 240 -12.77 1.40 -11.33
N GLU A 241 -12.06 2.00 -12.29
CA GLU A 241 -10.60 1.87 -12.46
C GLU A 241 -9.81 2.70 -11.42
N THR A 242 -10.21 2.67 -10.15
CA THR A 242 -9.48 3.31 -9.05
C THR A 242 -8.50 2.31 -8.42
N HIS A 243 -7.24 2.71 -8.31
CA HIS A 243 -6.23 1.92 -7.61
C HIS A 243 -6.61 1.75 -6.14
N THR A 244 -6.74 0.50 -5.67
CA THR A 244 -7.28 0.15 -4.34
C THR A 244 -6.62 0.91 -3.19
N GLY A 245 -5.29 1.05 -3.24
CA GLY A 245 -4.55 1.84 -2.25
C GLY A 245 -4.90 3.33 -2.25
N ARG A 246 -5.09 3.95 -3.44
CA ARG A 246 -5.53 5.36 -3.53
C ARG A 246 -6.92 5.50 -2.91
N ARG A 247 -7.81 4.56 -3.23
CA ARG A 247 -9.20 4.58 -2.76
C ARG A 247 -9.30 4.42 -1.24
N LEU A 248 -8.51 3.53 -0.64
CA LEU A 248 -8.46 3.36 0.81
C LEU A 248 -7.90 4.59 1.53
N HIS A 249 -6.86 5.27 1.01
CA HIS A 249 -6.42 6.55 1.59
C HIS A 249 -7.55 7.59 1.61
N GLN A 250 -8.31 7.72 0.52
CA GLN A 250 -9.45 8.64 0.43
C GLN A 250 -10.57 8.28 1.41
N MET A 251 -10.92 7.00 1.52
CA MET A 251 -11.96 6.52 2.44
C MET A 251 -11.59 6.75 3.91
N MET A 252 -10.31 6.56 4.27
CA MET A 252 -9.81 6.82 5.61
C MET A 252 -9.75 8.32 5.92
N PHE A 253 -9.22 9.13 5.00
CA PHE A 253 -9.18 10.60 5.12
C PHE A 253 -10.59 11.19 5.25
N ALA A 254 -11.56 10.73 4.44
CA ALA A 254 -12.97 11.13 4.55
C ALA A 254 -13.62 10.71 5.88
N ALA A 255 -13.15 9.62 6.50
CA ALA A 255 -13.55 9.19 7.84
C ALA A 255 -12.86 9.98 8.97
N ARG A 256 -11.90 10.88 8.65
CA ARG A 256 -11.11 11.66 9.60
C ARG A 256 -10.36 10.78 10.61
N ASP A 257 -9.72 9.72 10.12
CA ASP A 257 -8.85 8.87 10.94
C ASP A 257 -7.61 9.62 11.48
N PHE A 258 -7.13 10.65 10.79
CA PHE A 258 -6.02 11.49 11.23
C PHE A 258 -6.31 12.30 12.52
N GLU A 259 -7.59 12.50 12.88
CA GLU A 259 -7.96 13.17 14.13
C GLU A 259 -7.68 12.26 15.33
N LYS A 260 -6.55 12.48 16.03
CA LYS A 260 -6.14 11.69 17.20
C LYS A 260 -7.17 11.82 18.33
N LEU A 261 -7.67 10.69 18.84
CA LEU A 261 -8.58 10.68 19.99
C LEU A 261 -7.79 10.95 21.28
N GLU A 262 -8.08 12.06 21.97
CA GLU A 262 -7.43 12.45 23.22
C GLU A 262 -7.59 11.39 24.33
N SER A 263 -6.63 10.46 24.49
CA SER A 263 -6.45 9.66 25.73
C SER A 263 -5.26 8.70 25.77
N VAL A 264 -4.65 8.30 24.65
CA VAL A 264 -3.57 7.30 24.67
C VAL A 264 -2.19 7.96 24.69
N ASN A 265 -1.52 7.90 25.85
CA ASN A 265 -0.08 8.16 25.97
C ASN A 265 0.69 6.98 25.34
N GLU A 266 0.77 6.94 24.01
CA GLU A 266 1.63 5.98 23.35
C GLU A 266 3.10 6.37 23.52
N ASN A 267 3.87 5.52 24.18
CA ASN A 267 5.33 5.54 24.10
C ASN A 267 5.81 4.89 22.79
N SER A 268 5.06 5.06 21.69
CA SER A 268 5.38 4.52 20.36
C SER A 268 6.43 5.41 19.68
N THR A 269 7.39 4.79 19.00
CA THR A 269 8.27 5.48 18.04
C THR A 269 7.51 5.68 16.74
N GLY A 270 6.46 6.51 16.80
CA GLY A 270 5.65 6.87 15.64
C GLY A 270 6.46 7.66 14.58
N PRO A 271 5.88 7.86 13.38
CA PRO A 271 6.50 8.69 12.35
C PRO A 271 6.72 10.11 12.86
N TYR A 272 7.94 10.62 12.73
CA TYR A 272 8.24 12.03 12.96
C TYR A 272 8.01 12.80 11.66
N VAL A 273 7.01 13.69 11.68
CA VAL A 273 6.73 14.63 10.58
C VAL A 273 6.97 16.05 11.08
N ASN A 274 7.75 16.83 10.32
CA ASN A 274 7.99 18.25 10.57
C ASN A 274 7.65 19.06 9.33
N VAL A 275 6.91 20.15 9.51
CA VAL A 275 6.43 21.02 8.43
C VAL A 275 6.88 22.45 8.73
N SER A 276 7.79 22.98 7.93
CA SER A 276 8.50 24.24 8.21
C SER A 276 8.66 25.12 6.98
N ASP A 277 8.79 26.43 7.16
CA ASP A 277 8.79 27.38 6.05
C ASP A 277 10.20 27.57 5.45
N CYS A 278 10.32 27.56 4.12
CA CYS A 278 11.57 27.80 3.40
C CYS A 278 11.70 29.29 3.05
N ALA A 279 12.41 30.03 3.89
CA ALA A 279 12.56 31.49 3.78
C ALA A 279 13.14 31.99 2.44
N ASP A 280 13.90 31.16 1.71
CA ASP A 280 14.64 31.58 0.52
C ASP A 280 13.87 31.39 -0.81
N ARG A 281 12.75 30.64 -0.83
CA ARG A 281 12.12 30.18 -2.09
C ARG A 281 10.58 30.02 -2.09
N ASP A 282 9.86 30.58 -1.11
CA ASP A 282 8.39 30.47 -1.02
C ASP A 282 7.89 29.01 -1.10
N TYR A 283 8.59 28.09 -0.44
CA TYR A 283 8.22 26.68 -0.31
C TYR A 283 7.88 26.36 1.15
N THR A 284 7.03 25.36 1.37
CA THR A 284 6.99 24.65 2.65
C THR A 284 7.84 23.39 2.54
N VAL A 285 8.70 23.14 3.53
CA VAL A 285 9.50 21.91 3.64
C VAL A 285 8.79 20.95 4.59
N VAL A 286 8.48 19.76 4.08
CA VAL A 286 7.97 18.63 4.84
C VAL A 286 9.10 17.61 5.00
N THR A 287 9.49 17.32 6.24
CA THR A 287 10.48 16.29 6.57
C THR A 287 9.77 15.13 7.26
N VAL A 288 9.95 13.91 6.75
CA VAL A 288 9.41 12.66 7.30
C VAL A 288 10.57 11.76 7.73
N ARG A 289 10.48 11.19 8.93
CA ARG A 289 11.36 10.15 9.46
C ARG A 289 10.54 9.05 10.10
N CYS A 290 10.66 7.83 9.61
CA CYS A 290 9.91 6.68 10.12
C CYS A 290 10.65 5.36 9.83
N ILE A 291 10.11 4.25 10.32
CA ILE A 291 10.59 2.91 9.94
C ILE A 291 10.30 2.69 8.45
N ASP A 292 11.32 2.28 7.70
CA ASP A 292 11.20 2.02 6.26
C ASP A 292 10.38 0.77 5.97
N ARG A 293 9.58 0.82 4.91
CA ARG A 293 8.69 -0.26 4.49
C ARG A 293 8.26 -0.11 3.02
N PRO A 294 7.83 -1.20 2.36
CA PRO A 294 7.22 -1.11 1.04
C PRO A 294 6.08 -0.09 0.97
N LYS A 295 5.90 0.52 -0.20
CA LYS A 295 4.88 1.52 -0.53
C LYS A 295 4.96 2.85 0.25
N LEU A 296 5.95 3.06 1.13
CA LEU A 296 6.06 4.29 1.94
C LEU A 296 6.14 5.59 1.10
N LEU A 297 6.87 5.59 -0.01
CA LEU A 297 6.93 6.74 -0.93
C LEU A 297 5.57 7.02 -1.59
N PHE A 298 4.80 5.97 -1.91
CA PHE A 298 3.45 6.12 -2.44
C PHE A 298 2.53 6.76 -1.39
N ASP A 299 2.56 6.28 -0.15
CA ASP A 299 1.66 6.75 0.90
C ASP A 299 1.87 8.24 1.23
N THR A 300 3.14 8.71 1.30
CA THR A 300 3.46 10.12 1.58
C THR A 300 3.16 11.05 0.41
N VAL A 301 3.54 10.67 -0.82
CA VAL A 301 3.21 11.41 -2.04
C VAL A 301 1.71 11.45 -2.27
N PHE A 302 0.98 10.35 -2.01
CA PHE A 302 -0.47 10.31 -2.10
C PHE A 302 -1.10 11.28 -1.11
N ALA A 303 -0.72 11.24 0.16
CA ALA A 303 -1.28 12.12 1.19
C ALA A 303 -1.07 13.61 0.84
N LEU A 304 0.11 13.99 0.36
CA LEU A 304 0.36 15.36 -0.13
C LEU A 304 -0.54 15.72 -1.32
N THR A 305 -0.66 14.82 -2.30
CA THR A 305 -1.46 15.06 -3.52
C THR A 305 -2.96 15.14 -3.24
N ASP A 306 -3.49 14.28 -2.35
CA ASP A 306 -4.91 14.24 -1.94
C ASP A 306 -5.29 15.51 -1.14
N MET A 307 -4.34 16.06 -0.38
CA MET A 307 -4.43 17.39 0.24
C MET A 307 -4.13 18.57 -0.72
N GLN A 308 -4.02 18.31 -2.03
CA GLN A 308 -3.76 19.31 -3.08
C GLN A 308 -2.42 20.06 -2.96
N TYR A 309 -1.40 19.41 -2.40
CA TYR A 309 -0.01 19.88 -2.45
C TYR A 309 0.77 19.23 -3.60
N GLU A 310 1.61 20.02 -4.26
CA GLU A 310 2.48 19.58 -5.32
C GLU A 310 3.94 19.58 -4.85
N VAL A 311 4.64 18.46 -5.04
CA VAL A 311 6.07 18.33 -4.75
C VAL A 311 6.87 19.03 -5.86
N PHE A 312 7.57 20.11 -5.52
CA PHE A 312 8.49 20.81 -6.41
C PHE A 312 9.88 20.19 -6.39
N HIS A 313 10.41 19.90 -5.21
CA HIS A 313 11.64 19.11 -5.07
C HIS A 313 11.45 18.06 -3.98
N GLY A 314 12.13 16.92 -4.09
CA GLY A 314 12.04 15.86 -3.11
C GLY A 314 13.32 15.05 -3.04
N THR A 315 13.71 14.66 -1.83
CA THR A 315 14.81 13.72 -1.58
C THR A 315 14.29 12.59 -0.70
N VAL A 316 14.48 11.36 -1.15
CA VAL A 316 14.11 10.12 -0.46
C VAL A 316 15.38 9.31 -0.29
N ILE A 317 15.66 8.88 0.94
CA ILE A 317 16.81 8.05 1.28
C ILE A 317 16.32 6.99 2.27
N THR A 318 16.38 5.72 1.89
CA THR A 318 16.20 4.62 2.83
C THR A 318 17.55 4.23 3.43
N GLY A 319 17.55 4.03 4.75
CA GLY A 319 18.60 3.35 5.48
C GLY A 319 18.25 1.88 5.69
N ARG A 320 19.03 1.17 6.51
CA ARG A 320 18.79 -0.26 6.80
C ARG A 320 17.48 -0.58 7.55
N LYS A 321 16.77 0.45 8.03
CA LYS A 321 15.58 0.35 8.90
C LYS A 321 14.73 1.61 8.93
N GLU A 322 15.34 2.77 8.72
CA GLU A 322 14.68 4.08 8.80
C GLU A 322 14.68 4.72 7.42
N ALA A 323 13.57 5.35 7.04
CA ALA A 323 13.47 6.16 5.84
C ALA A 323 13.53 7.65 6.21
N TYR A 324 14.28 8.41 5.42
CA TYR A 324 14.26 9.87 5.41
C TYR A 324 13.60 10.34 4.12
N GLN A 325 12.60 11.21 4.24
CA GLN A 325 12.00 11.88 3.09
C GLN A 325 11.89 13.38 3.37
N GLU A 326 12.21 14.18 2.37
CA GLU A 326 12.16 15.64 2.45
C GLU A 326 11.52 16.17 1.18
N TYR A 327 10.43 16.92 1.31
CA TYR A 327 9.64 17.46 0.21
C TYR A 327 9.51 18.98 0.32
N TYR A 328 9.85 19.66 -0.76
CA TYR A 328 9.56 21.08 -0.96
C TYR A 328 8.24 21.17 -1.71
N ILE A 329 7.20 21.65 -1.03
CA ILE A 329 5.84 21.68 -1.54
C ILE A 329 5.28 23.09 -1.69
N ARG A 330 4.29 23.24 -2.57
CA ARG A 330 3.31 24.34 -2.57
C ARG A 330 1.92 23.75 -2.77
N HIS A 331 0.88 24.46 -2.34
CA HIS A 331 -0.49 24.12 -2.69
C HIS A 331 -0.74 24.39 -4.19
N VAL A 332 -1.79 23.80 -4.79
CA VAL A 332 -2.13 23.96 -6.22
C VAL A 332 -2.43 25.40 -6.65
N ASP A 333 -2.72 26.31 -5.72
CA ASP A 333 -2.83 27.75 -5.97
C ASP A 333 -1.48 28.47 -6.12
N GLY A 334 -0.37 27.76 -5.88
CA GLY A 334 1.00 28.28 -5.94
C GLY A 334 1.50 28.90 -4.64
N LEU A 335 0.77 28.80 -3.52
CA LEU A 335 1.16 29.37 -2.23
C LEU A 335 1.80 28.31 -1.30
N PRO A 336 2.71 28.71 -0.39
CA PRO A 336 3.14 27.88 0.73
C PRO A 336 2.06 27.82 1.82
N ILE A 337 2.16 26.84 2.73
CA ILE A 337 1.31 26.73 3.91
C ILE A 337 1.39 28.02 4.73
N SER A 338 0.23 28.61 5.04
CA SER A 338 0.16 29.96 5.63
C SER A 338 -0.37 30.00 7.07
N SER A 339 -0.88 28.87 7.58
CA SER A 339 -1.51 28.82 8.90
C SER A 339 -1.10 27.59 9.72
N GLU A 340 -0.99 27.76 11.04
CA GLU A 340 -0.63 26.67 11.96
C GLU A 340 -1.65 25.53 11.94
N ALA A 341 -2.94 25.84 11.76
CA ALA A 341 -3.98 24.82 11.65
C ALA A 341 -3.86 23.99 10.36
N GLU A 342 -3.34 24.56 9.28
CA GLU A 342 -3.06 23.86 8.03
C GLU A 342 -1.78 23.01 8.15
N ARG A 343 -0.72 23.58 8.74
CA ARG A 343 0.51 22.89 9.11
C ARG A 343 0.23 21.63 9.94
N GLN A 344 -0.57 21.77 11.00
CA GLN A 344 -0.96 20.67 11.88
C GLN A 344 -1.76 19.58 11.14
N ARG A 345 -2.72 19.97 10.28
CA ARG A 345 -3.46 18.99 9.44
C ARG A 345 -2.54 18.20 8.52
N VAL A 346 -1.56 18.86 7.88
CA VAL A 346 -0.60 18.19 7.00
C VAL A 346 0.27 17.21 7.77
N THR A 347 0.74 17.59 8.97
CA THR A 347 1.43 16.68 9.90
C THR A 347 0.58 15.45 10.23
N GLU A 348 -0.64 15.65 10.75
CA GLU A 348 -1.55 14.57 11.17
C GLU A 348 -1.92 13.63 10.00
N CYS A 349 -2.18 14.18 8.82
CA CYS A 349 -2.53 13.39 7.64
C CYS A 349 -1.36 12.56 7.11
N LEU A 350 -0.12 13.06 7.23
CA LEU A 350 1.08 12.31 6.87
C LEU A 350 1.40 11.22 7.90
N GLU A 351 1.31 11.52 9.19
CA GLU A 351 1.44 10.54 10.27
C GLU A 351 0.45 9.39 10.07
N ALA A 352 -0.84 9.70 9.91
CA ALA A 352 -1.88 8.70 9.64
C ALA A 352 -1.63 7.92 8.34
N ALA A 353 -1.23 8.57 7.25
CA ALA A 353 -0.91 7.90 5.98
C ALA A 353 0.22 6.88 6.13
N ILE A 354 1.22 7.16 6.99
CA ILE A 354 2.33 6.26 7.28
C ILE A 354 1.87 5.11 8.21
N GLU A 355 1.05 5.43 9.23
CA GLU A 355 0.57 4.50 10.25
C GLU A 355 -0.44 3.47 9.71
N ARG A 356 -1.35 3.84 8.79
CA ARG A 356 -2.33 2.93 8.15
C ARG A 356 -1.73 1.64 7.56
N ARG A 357 -0.45 1.69 7.17
CA ARG A 357 0.32 0.58 6.59
C ARG A 357 1.57 0.26 7.41
N SER A 358 1.65 0.70 8.68
CA SER A 358 2.73 0.29 9.59
C SER A 358 2.74 -1.22 9.77
N SER A 359 3.91 -1.78 10.10
CA SER A 359 4.06 -3.21 10.39
C SER A 359 3.76 -3.51 11.87
N GLU A 360 2.80 -2.82 12.47
CA GLU A 360 2.42 -3.04 13.87
C GLU A 360 1.48 -4.24 13.99
N GLY A 361 1.98 -5.28 14.67
CA GLY A 361 1.31 -6.57 14.79
C GLY A 361 2.13 -7.72 14.19
N LEU A 362 1.53 -8.91 14.22
CA LEU A 362 2.08 -10.12 13.63
C LEU A 362 1.54 -10.30 12.22
N GLU A 363 2.42 -10.55 11.24
CA GLU A 363 2.01 -10.87 9.86
C GLU A 363 1.78 -12.38 9.75
N LEU A 364 0.54 -12.75 9.40
CA LEU A 364 0.11 -14.12 9.13
C LEU A 364 -0.19 -14.25 7.64
N GLU A 365 0.69 -14.93 6.90
CA GLU A 365 0.50 -15.24 5.49
C GLU A 365 -0.13 -16.63 5.33
N MET A 366 -1.15 -16.73 4.49
CA MET A 366 -1.84 -17.97 4.16
C MET A 366 -1.75 -18.26 2.66
N CYS A 367 -1.42 -19.50 2.29
CA CYS A 367 -1.48 -19.96 0.90
C CYS A 367 -2.12 -21.35 0.84
N THR A 368 -3.32 -21.43 0.25
CA THR A 368 -4.11 -22.66 0.15
C THR A 368 -4.88 -22.69 -1.17
N ASP A 369 -5.36 -23.87 -1.57
CA ASP A 369 -6.43 -23.96 -2.56
C ASP A 369 -7.67 -23.27 -1.99
N ASP A 370 -8.32 -22.43 -2.78
CA ASP A 370 -9.47 -21.63 -2.35
C ASP A 370 -10.76 -22.47 -2.32
N ARG A 371 -11.68 -22.08 -1.43
CA ARG A 371 -13.01 -22.67 -1.32
C ARG A 371 -14.01 -21.62 -0.88
N PHE A 372 -15.25 -21.78 -1.31
CA PHE A 372 -16.33 -20.91 -0.85
C PHE A 372 -16.40 -20.85 0.69
N GLY A 373 -16.53 -19.63 1.22
CA GLY A 373 -16.58 -19.35 2.66
C GLY A 373 -15.22 -19.37 3.38
N LEU A 374 -14.09 -19.61 2.71
CA LEU A 374 -12.76 -19.68 3.34
C LEU A 374 -12.45 -18.43 4.19
N LEU A 375 -12.61 -17.23 3.63
CA LEU A 375 -12.38 -15.97 4.35
C LEU A 375 -13.24 -15.85 5.63
N SER A 376 -14.48 -16.32 5.59
CA SER A 376 -15.39 -16.32 6.74
C SER A 376 -14.88 -17.25 7.85
N ASP A 377 -14.48 -18.47 7.50
CA ASP A 377 -13.95 -19.44 8.46
C ASP A 377 -12.63 -18.96 9.10
N ILE A 378 -11.71 -18.41 8.29
CA ILE A 378 -10.40 -17.94 8.77
C ILE A 378 -10.55 -16.71 9.68
N THR A 379 -11.29 -15.69 9.26
CA THR A 379 -11.51 -14.49 10.09
C THR A 379 -12.30 -14.80 11.36
N ARG A 380 -13.20 -15.81 11.31
CA ARG A 380 -13.86 -16.36 12.49
C ARG A 380 -12.88 -17.05 13.44
N ILE A 381 -11.96 -17.89 12.94
CA ILE A 381 -10.89 -18.50 13.75
C ILE A 381 -10.05 -17.44 14.44
N LEU A 382 -9.62 -16.39 13.71
CA LEU A 382 -8.84 -15.29 14.30
C LEU A 382 -9.61 -14.60 15.43
N ARG A 383 -10.90 -14.29 15.22
CA ARG A 383 -11.80 -13.69 16.21
C ARG A 383 -12.02 -14.59 17.44
N GLU A 384 -12.29 -15.88 17.24
CA GLU A 384 -12.54 -16.84 18.33
C GLU A 384 -11.28 -17.07 19.19
N ASN A 385 -10.09 -16.85 18.64
CA ASN A 385 -8.81 -16.88 19.35
C ASN A 385 -8.40 -15.50 19.93
N GLY A 386 -9.28 -14.48 19.90
CA GLY A 386 -9.05 -13.18 20.52
C GLY A 386 -8.08 -12.27 19.76
N LEU A 387 -7.96 -12.42 18.44
CA LEU A 387 -7.15 -11.53 17.60
C LEU A 387 -8.00 -10.43 16.95
N SER A 388 -7.40 -9.25 16.84
CA SER A 388 -7.92 -8.14 16.04
C SER A 388 -7.12 -7.98 14.75
N ILE A 389 -7.79 -7.72 13.63
CA ILE A 389 -7.18 -7.58 12.31
C ILE A 389 -7.02 -6.08 12.03
N ARG A 390 -5.77 -5.59 12.01
CA ARG A 390 -5.43 -4.20 11.68
C ARG A 390 -5.35 -3.96 10.18
N ARG A 391 -4.88 -4.97 9.45
CA ARG A 391 -4.76 -4.92 7.98
C ARG A 391 -5.00 -6.31 7.41
N ALA A 392 -5.65 -6.38 6.25
CA ALA A 392 -5.73 -7.60 5.47
C ALA A 392 -5.59 -7.32 3.98
N GLU A 393 -4.80 -8.15 3.29
CA GLU A 393 -4.76 -8.26 1.83
C GLU A 393 -5.24 -9.68 1.48
N ILE A 394 -6.36 -9.80 0.78
CA ILE A 394 -7.02 -11.07 0.40
C ILE A 394 -6.96 -11.19 -1.11
N SER A 395 -6.53 -12.33 -1.65
CA SER A 395 -6.44 -12.50 -3.10
C SER A 395 -6.59 -13.96 -3.53
N THR A 396 -7.66 -14.26 -4.26
CA THR A 396 -7.82 -15.53 -4.97
C THR A 396 -7.34 -15.38 -6.41
N LYS A 397 -6.36 -16.20 -6.80
CA LYS A 397 -5.91 -16.32 -8.19
C LYS A 397 -5.64 -17.77 -8.56
N ASP A 398 -6.07 -18.17 -9.77
CA ASP A 398 -5.87 -19.52 -10.32
C ASP A 398 -6.36 -20.64 -9.38
N GLY A 399 -7.46 -20.38 -8.66
CA GLY A 399 -8.04 -21.30 -7.67
C GLY A 399 -7.29 -21.40 -6.34
N LYS A 400 -6.33 -20.51 -6.06
CA LYS A 400 -5.58 -20.45 -4.80
C LYS A 400 -5.80 -19.13 -4.08
N ALA A 401 -6.12 -19.20 -2.79
CA ALA A 401 -6.17 -18.07 -1.89
C ALA A 401 -4.75 -17.74 -1.38
N LYS A 402 -4.41 -16.45 -1.43
CA LYS A 402 -3.18 -15.86 -0.92
C LYS A 402 -3.54 -14.65 -0.07
N ASP A 403 -3.63 -14.88 1.22
CA ASP A 403 -4.17 -13.92 2.17
C ASP A 403 -3.11 -13.54 3.20
N SER A 404 -2.96 -12.25 3.48
CA SER A 404 -2.02 -11.72 4.47
C SER A 404 -2.77 -10.91 5.51
N PHE A 405 -2.75 -11.34 6.77
CA PHE A 405 -3.42 -10.69 7.89
C PHE A 405 -2.39 -10.10 8.86
N PHE A 406 -2.55 -8.83 9.23
CA PHE A 406 -1.74 -8.14 10.22
C PHE A 406 -2.57 -8.04 11.50
N VAL A 407 -2.14 -8.76 12.53
CA VAL A 407 -2.97 -9.01 13.72
C VAL A 407 -2.30 -8.56 15.02
N THR A 408 -3.11 -7.97 15.90
CA THR A 408 -2.79 -7.72 17.31
C THR A 408 -3.71 -8.58 18.17
N ASP A 409 -3.54 -8.57 19.50
CA ASP A 409 -4.62 -8.96 20.38
C ASP A 409 -5.78 -7.92 20.33
N VAL A 410 -6.85 -8.15 21.10
CA VAL A 410 -7.99 -7.21 21.21
C VAL A 410 -7.66 -5.89 21.94
N SER A 411 -6.56 -5.82 22.69
CA SER A 411 -6.08 -4.61 23.38
C SER A 411 -5.23 -3.74 22.45
N GLY A 412 -4.67 -4.32 21.39
CA GLY A 412 -3.70 -3.70 20.49
C GLY A 412 -2.25 -4.16 20.72
N ASP A 413 -2.03 -5.06 21.70
CA ASP A 413 -0.72 -5.56 22.08
C ASP A 413 -0.22 -6.69 21.14
N PRO A 414 1.09 -7.01 21.17
CA PRO A 414 1.67 -8.13 20.42
C PRO A 414 1.08 -9.49 20.83
N VAL A 415 0.77 -10.32 19.83
CA VAL A 415 0.12 -11.64 20.01
C VAL A 415 1.00 -12.64 20.79
N ASP A 416 0.44 -13.33 21.80
CA ASP A 416 1.13 -14.45 22.49
C ASP A 416 1.43 -15.58 21.48
N PRO A 417 2.70 -16.01 21.31
CA PRO A 417 3.08 -17.13 20.45
C PRO A 417 2.28 -18.43 20.66
N LYS A 418 1.71 -18.67 21.84
CA LYS A 418 0.82 -19.82 22.09
C LYS A 418 -0.47 -19.75 21.28
N ILE A 419 -1.04 -18.55 21.12
CA ILE A 419 -2.24 -18.33 20.32
C ILE A 419 -1.94 -18.64 18.85
N VAL A 420 -0.77 -18.23 18.37
CA VAL A 420 -0.28 -18.55 17.01
C VAL A 420 -0.19 -20.07 16.80
N LEU A 421 0.32 -20.82 17.77
CA LEU A 421 0.38 -22.29 17.70
C LEU A 421 -1.00 -22.95 17.66
N LEU A 422 -1.99 -22.42 18.40
CA LEU A 422 -3.38 -22.90 18.37
C LEU A 422 -4.03 -22.65 17.01
N ILE A 423 -3.86 -21.45 16.46
CA ILE A 423 -4.39 -21.07 15.14
C ILE A 423 -3.74 -21.92 14.04
N GLN A 424 -2.42 -22.13 14.09
CA GLN A 424 -1.71 -23.04 13.17
C GLN A 424 -2.18 -24.51 13.30
N GLN A 425 -2.69 -24.93 14.46
CA GLN A 425 -3.30 -26.26 14.63
C GLN A 425 -4.71 -26.33 14.04
N GLN A 426 -5.47 -25.24 14.03
CA GLN A 426 -6.82 -25.18 13.48
C GLN A 426 -6.83 -24.99 11.94
N ILE A 427 -6.00 -24.08 11.42
CA ILE A 427 -5.90 -23.77 9.98
C ILE A 427 -4.98 -24.77 9.25
N GLY A 428 -3.91 -25.21 9.90
CA GLY A 428 -2.91 -26.12 9.34
C GLY A 428 -1.52 -25.48 9.21
N LYS A 429 -0.51 -26.15 9.78
CA LYS A 429 0.89 -25.67 9.85
C LYS A 429 1.59 -25.48 8.49
N THR A 430 1.09 -26.12 7.44
CA THR A 430 1.60 -26.01 6.06
C THR A 430 0.85 -24.95 5.24
N VAL A 431 -0.22 -24.38 5.79
CA VAL A 431 -1.09 -23.40 5.15
C VAL A 431 -0.83 -22.00 5.70
N LEU A 432 -0.63 -21.89 7.02
CA LEU A 432 -0.40 -20.62 7.73
C LEU A 432 1.07 -20.43 8.12
N HIS A 433 1.72 -19.46 7.48
CA HIS A 433 3.07 -19.00 7.78
C HIS A 433 3.06 -17.70 8.59
N VAL A 434 4.07 -17.55 9.44
CA VAL A 434 4.25 -16.36 10.29
C VAL A 434 5.45 -15.61 9.75
N ARG A 435 5.27 -14.33 9.42
CA ARG A 435 6.29 -13.46 8.84
C ARG A 435 6.67 -12.37 9.84
N GLY A 436 7.93 -11.94 9.79
CA GLY A 436 8.51 -11.01 10.77
C GLY A 436 9.18 -11.69 11.98
N LYS A 437 9.68 -10.87 12.91
CA LYS A 437 10.52 -11.32 14.03
C LYS A 437 9.71 -12.00 15.12
N SER A 438 9.53 -13.30 14.94
CA SER A 438 9.12 -14.17 16.04
C SER A 438 10.18 -14.14 17.16
N ASN A 439 9.80 -13.64 18.34
CA ASN A 439 10.55 -13.85 19.59
C ASN A 439 10.36 -15.28 20.15
N VAL A 440 10.00 -16.25 19.30
CA VAL A 440 10.02 -17.66 19.63
C VAL A 440 11.49 -18.12 19.63
N PRO A 441 12.04 -18.59 20.77
CA PRO A 441 13.33 -19.25 20.76
C PRO A 441 13.27 -20.45 19.80
N PRO A 442 14.27 -20.69 18.96
CA PRO A 442 14.28 -21.88 18.13
C PRO A 442 14.14 -23.11 19.04
N GLU A 443 13.16 -23.99 18.76
CA GLU A 443 13.07 -25.27 19.48
C GLU A 443 14.42 -25.99 19.31
N SER A 444 15.11 -26.20 20.43
CA SER A 444 16.32 -27.03 20.42
C SER A 444 15.97 -28.42 19.87
N PRO A 445 16.84 -29.04 19.08
CA PRO A 445 16.61 -30.40 18.62
C PRO A 445 16.42 -31.28 19.85
N LYS A 446 15.21 -31.86 20.02
CA LYS A 446 14.93 -32.78 21.12
C LYS A 446 15.85 -33.97 20.96
N GLU A 447 16.83 -34.09 21.86
CA GLU A 447 17.73 -35.24 21.89
C GLU A 447 16.90 -36.53 21.92
N THR A 448 17.22 -37.44 21.01
CA THR A 448 16.57 -38.75 20.93
C THR A 448 16.68 -39.47 22.28
N PRO A 449 15.57 -39.91 22.90
CA PRO A 449 15.64 -40.69 24.14
C PRO A 449 16.40 -41.99 23.86
N ARG A 450 17.58 -42.15 24.48
CA ARG A 450 18.28 -43.44 24.47
C ARG A 450 17.37 -44.51 25.09
N SER A 451 17.26 -45.62 24.39
CA SER A 451 16.44 -46.77 24.76
C SER A 451 16.71 -47.27 26.18
N PHE A 452 15.67 -47.39 26.99
CA PHE A 452 15.66 -48.27 28.16
C PHE A 452 14.48 -49.25 28.05
N LEU A 453 14.83 -50.54 27.96
CA LEU A 453 13.91 -51.66 27.79
C LEU A 453 13.50 -52.24 29.14
N PHE A 454 12.33 -51.85 29.65
CA PHE A 454 11.44 -52.65 30.51
C PHE A 454 10.04 -52.15 30.18
N GLY A 455 9.01 -52.96 29.92
CA GLY A 455 8.70 -54.29 30.41
C GLY A 455 7.18 -54.23 30.65
N THR A 456 6.40 -54.93 29.82
CA THR A 456 4.93 -54.89 29.79
C THR A 456 4.26 -55.03 31.16
N LEU A 457 3.07 -54.43 31.35
CA LEU A 457 1.86 -55.12 31.87
C LEU A 457 0.61 -54.20 31.95
N PHE A 458 -0.51 -54.69 31.38
CA PHE A 458 -1.91 -54.25 31.52
C PHE A 458 -2.34 -52.84 31.08
N ARG A 459 -3.61 -52.56 30.74
CA ARG A 459 -4.70 -53.30 30.06
C ARG A 459 -5.83 -52.30 29.81
N CYS A 460 -6.39 -52.21 28.60
CA CYS A 460 -7.52 -51.30 28.33
C CYS A 460 -8.74 -51.60 29.21
N ARG A 461 -9.38 -50.57 29.77
CA ARG A 461 -10.83 -50.54 30.03
C ARG A 461 -11.42 -49.15 29.79
N SER A 462 -12.36 -49.12 28.84
CA SER A 462 -13.41 -48.11 28.73
C SER A 462 -14.32 -48.16 29.97
N PHE A 463 -14.89 -47.01 30.34
CA PHE A 463 -16.19 -46.96 31.03
C PHE A 463 -17.01 -45.77 30.53
N GLN A 464 -18.21 -46.07 30.02
CA GLN A 464 -19.30 -45.10 29.85
C GLN A 464 -20.20 -45.11 31.11
N ASN A 465 -20.87 -43.98 31.34
CA ASN A 465 -22.15 -43.80 32.04
C ASN A 465 -22.37 -44.45 33.43
N PHE A 466 -22.63 -43.62 34.44
CA PHE A 466 -23.99 -43.26 34.89
C PHE A 466 -23.94 -42.45 36.20
N GLY A 467 -24.99 -41.67 36.51
CA GLY A 467 -25.33 -41.31 37.89
C GLY A 467 -25.49 -39.81 38.19
N LEU A 468 -26.73 -39.31 38.07
CA LEU A 468 -27.20 -38.17 38.86
C LEU A 468 -27.16 -38.51 40.36
N ILE A 469 -26.96 -37.52 41.25
CA ILE A 469 -27.88 -37.17 42.37
C ILE A 469 -27.34 -36.03 43.28
N LYS A 470 -28.18 -35.00 43.43
CA LYS A 470 -28.40 -34.03 44.54
C LYS A 470 -27.25 -33.35 45.32
N SER A 471 -27.21 -32.03 45.17
CA SER A 471 -27.34 -30.98 46.20
C SER A 471 -27.47 -31.35 47.69
N TYR A 472 -26.65 -30.71 48.53
CA TYR A 472 -26.91 -30.05 49.83
C TYR A 472 -25.59 -29.32 50.20
N SER A 473 -25.54 -28.10 50.77
CA SER A 473 -26.55 -27.13 51.21
C SER A 473 -26.08 -25.71 50.90
#